data_AF-A0A850S4U3-F1
#
_entry.id   AF-A0A850S4U3-F1
#
_cell.length_a   1.000
_cell.length_b   1.000
_cell.length_c   1.000
_cell.angle_alpha   90.00
_cell.angle_beta   90.00
_cell.angle_gamma   90.00
#
_symmetry.space_group_name_H-M   'P 1'
#
loop_
_entity.id
_entity.type
_entity.pdbx_description
1 polymer ?
#
loop_
_entity_poly.entity_id
_entity_poly.type
_entity_poly.pdbx_seq_one_letter_code
_entity_poly.pdbx_strand_id
1 'polypeptide(L)'
;MSKGSYDQYHSDKAWRESAMQRQNGVDRLESEKRRIQADSHNQQHDISDPEVLHDQQLYILGKMDMEEYQAYLLFKHSSPG
;
A
#
# COMPACT_ATOMS: atom_id res chain seq x y z
N MET A 1 -8.27 18.01 4.35
CA MET A 1 -8.51 17.19 3.15
C MET A 1 -9.91 16.62 3.24
N SER A 2 -10.72 16.75 2.17
CA SER A 2 -12.16 16.47 2.20
C SER A 2 -12.42 14.94 2.22
N LYS A 3 -13.32 14.50 3.11
CA LYS A 3 -13.67 13.10 3.40
C LYS A 3 -14.26 12.29 2.22
N GLY A 4 -14.31 12.82 1.00
CA GLY A 4 -15.05 12.23 -0.13
C GLY A 4 -14.21 11.73 -1.32
N SER A 5 -12.87 11.67 -1.24
CA SER A 5 -12.05 11.34 -2.43
C SER A 5 -11.91 9.84 -2.71
N TYR A 6 -12.30 8.97 -1.77
CA TYR A 6 -12.01 7.53 -1.85
C TYR A 6 -13.25 6.64 -1.95
N ASP A 7 -14.47 7.21 -1.88
CA ASP A 7 -15.76 6.50 -2.06
C ASP A 7 -15.89 5.85 -3.44
N GLN A 8 -15.06 6.24 -4.42
CA GLN A 8 -15.00 5.61 -5.74
C GLN A 8 -14.48 4.17 -5.69
N TYR A 9 -13.71 3.82 -4.65
CA TYR A 9 -13.18 2.48 -4.48
C TYR A 9 -14.09 1.72 -3.53
N HIS A 10 -15.01 0.93 -4.10
CA HIS A 10 -16.01 0.15 -3.36
C HIS A 10 -15.43 -0.91 -2.38
N SER A 11 -14.13 -1.18 -2.42
CA SER A 11 -13.39 -2.06 -1.50
C SER A 11 -11.90 -1.71 -1.47
N ASP A 12 -11.20 -2.13 -0.41
CA ASP A 12 -9.74 -1.94 -0.27
C ASP A 12 -9.01 -2.66 -1.40
N LYS A 13 -9.47 -3.87 -1.75
CA LYS A 13 -8.97 -4.62 -2.91
C LYS A 13 -9.07 -3.81 -4.21
N ALA A 14 -10.22 -3.18 -4.50
CA ALA A 14 -10.40 -2.38 -5.70
C ALA A 14 -9.45 -1.17 -5.74
N TRP A 15 -9.21 -0.53 -4.59
CA TRP A 15 -8.26 0.58 -4.49
C TRP A 15 -6.83 0.10 -4.74
N ARG A 16 -6.40 -0.97 -4.08
CA ARG A 16 -5.07 -1.55 -4.27
C ARG A 16 -4.83 -1.97 -5.71
N GLU A 17 -5.78 -2.68 -6.33
CA GLU A 17 -5.69 -3.11 -7.73
C GLU A 17 -5.57 -1.91 -8.67
N SER A 18 -6.38 -0.87 -8.48
CA SER A 18 -6.29 0.36 -9.27
C SER A 18 -4.94 1.07 -9.09
N ALA A 19 -4.44 1.17 -7.86
CA ALA A 19 -3.16 1.80 -7.58
C ALA A 19 -1.98 1.02 -8.20
N MET A 20 -2.04 -0.31 -8.18
CA MET A 20 -1.00 -1.15 -8.79
C MET A 20 -0.87 -0.96 -10.31
N GLN A 21 -1.94 -0.56 -11.01
CA GLN A 21 -1.91 -0.23 -12.45
C GLN A 21 -1.24 1.10 -12.77
N ARG A 22 -1.04 1.97 -11.78
CA ARG A 22 -0.37 3.27 -11.99
C ARG A 22 1.11 3.06 -12.30
N GLN A 23 1.74 4.04 -12.95
CA GLN A 23 3.19 4.06 -13.08
C GLN A 23 3.86 4.06 -11.69
N ASN A 24 5.02 3.42 -11.57
CA ASN A 24 5.79 3.48 -10.33
C ASN A 24 6.21 4.92 -10.07
N GLY A 25 5.95 5.43 -8.86
CA GLY A 25 6.31 6.78 -8.44
C GLY A 25 7.75 6.91 -7.94
N VAL A 26 8.47 5.79 -7.81
CA VAL A 26 9.88 5.75 -7.44
C VAL A 26 10.71 5.02 -8.49
N ASP A 27 11.99 5.37 -8.55
CA ASP A 27 12.93 4.67 -9.40
C ASP A 27 13.27 3.27 -8.85
N ARG A 28 14.04 2.52 -9.64
CA ARG A 28 14.43 1.15 -9.31
C ARG A 28 15.26 1.08 -8.01
N LEU A 29 16.15 2.05 -7.79
CA LEU A 29 17.08 2.03 -6.67
C LEU A 29 16.34 2.29 -5.35
N GLU A 30 15.46 3.28 -5.33
CA GLU A 30 14.63 3.58 -4.18
C GLU A 30 13.62 2.45 -3.91
N SER A 31 13.06 1.84 -4.96
CA SER A 31 12.19 0.67 -4.79
C SER A 31 12.91 -0.52 -4.16
N GLU A 32 14.14 -0.81 -4.60
CA GLU A 32 14.97 -1.87 -4.03
C GLU A 32 15.33 -1.59 -2.57
N LYS A 33 15.68 -0.35 -2.23
CA LYS A 33 15.93 0.08 -0.86
C LYS A 33 14.69 -0.14 0.03
N ARG A 34 13.50 0.26 -0.42
CA ARG A 34 12.25 0.04 0.31
C ARG A 34 11.92 -1.43 0.47
N ARG A 35 12.17 -2.26 -0.56
CA ARG A 35 11.99 -3.72 -0.49
C ARG A 35 12.86 -4.33 0.61
N ILE A 36 14.15 -4.01 0.64
CA ILE A 36 15.08 -4.51 1.67
C ILE A 36 14.60 -4.11 3.08
N GLN A 37 14.12 -2.88 3.25
CA GLN A 37 13.59 -2.40 4.52
C GLN A 37 12.31 -3.16 4.93
N ALA A 38 11.38 -3.34 3.99
CA ALA A 38 10.15 -4.10 4.23
C ALA A 38 10.45 -5.57 4.56
N ASP A 39 11.35 -6.21 3.84
CA ASP A 39 11.75 -7.61 4.08
C ASP A 39 12.38 -7.78 5.46
N SER A 40 13.28 -6.87 5.86
CA SER A 40 13.89 -6.86 7.19
C SER A 40 12.84 -6.71 8.30
N HIS A 41 11.91 -5.76 8.14
CA HIS A 41 10.80 -5.56 9.07
C HIS A 41 9.91 -6.81 9.15
N ASN A 42 9.57 -7.41 8.02
CA ASN A 42 8.73 -8.60 7.97
C ASN A 42 9.38 -9.79 8.68
N GLN A 43 10.69 -9.98 8.48
CA GLN A 43 11.46 -11.01 9.19
C GLN A 43 11.51 -10.76 10.70
N GLN A 44 11.70 -9.51 11.12
CA GLN A 44 11.76 -9.14 12.53
C GLN A 44 10.42 -9.34 13.26
N HIS A 45 9.30 -9.20 12.55
CA HIS A 45 7.96 -9.23 13.10
C HIS A 45 7.13 -10.47 12.69
N ASP A 46 7.76 -11.47 12.06
CA ASP A 46 7.11 -12.69 11.54
C ASP A 46 5.89 -12.41 10.65
N ILE A 47 5.97 -11.33 9.85
CA ILE A 47 4.89 -10.94 8.94
C ILE A 47 4.99 -11.80 7.68
N SER A 48 4.05 -12.73 7.56
CA SER A 48 3.92 -13.63 6.42
C SER A 48 2.54 -13.59 5.76
N ASP A 49 1.63 -12.75 6.27
CA ASP A 49 0.29 -12.58 5.72
C ASP A 49 0.37 -12.02 4.28
N PRO A 50 -0.12 -12.76 3.27
CA PRO A 50 -0.03 -12.34 1.87
C PRO A 50 -0.75 -11.02 1.59
N GLU A 51 -1.82 -10.69 2.32
CA GLU A 51 -2.54 -9.43 2.13
C GLU A 51 -1.71 -8.24 2.62
N VAL A 52 -0.99 -8.40 3.73
CA VAL A 52 -0.06 -7.37 4.23
C VAL A 52 1.12 -7.20 3.27
N LEU A 53 1.67 -8.31 2.77
CA LEU A 53 2.78 -8.26 1.80
C LEU A 53 2.36 -7.61 0.48
N HIS A 54 1.13 -7.82 0.03
CA HIS A 54 0.57 -7.14 -1.15
C HIS A 54 0.39 -5.64 -0.90
N ASP A 55 -0.09 -5.23 0.27
CA ASP A 55 -0.23 -3.80 0.60
C ASP A 55 1.12 -3.08 0.61
N GLN A 56 2.16 -3.73 1.15
CA GLN A 56 3.51 -3.18 1.17
C GLN A 56 4.05 -2.89 -0.24
N GLN A 57 3.60 -3.60 -1.28
CA GLN A 57 3.99 -3.30 -2.66
C GLN A 57 3.57 -1.89 -3.09
N LEU A 58 2.47 -1.36 -2.56
CA LEU A 58 2.03 0.02 -2.83
C LEU A 58 3.09 1.02 -2.38
N TYR A 59 3.66 0.82 -1.20
CA TYR A 59 4.74 1.66 -0.67
C TYR A 59 6.08 1.43 -1.39
N ILE A 60 6.45 0.16 -1.61
CA ILE A 60 7.72 -0.24 -2.23
C ILE A 60 7.85 0.29 -3.66
N LEU A 61 6.75 0.27 -4.43
CA LEU A 61 6.73 0.75 -5.81
C LEU A 61 6.31 2.22 -5.93
N GLY A 62 5.96 2.87 -4.82
CA GLY A 62 5.46 4.24 -4.82
C GLY A 62 4.18 4.40 -5.63
N LYS A 63 3.24 3.45 -5.54
CA LYS A 63 1.92 3.52 -6.20
C LYS A 63 1.00 4.54 -5.58
N MET A 64 1.28 4.86 -4.32
CA MET A 64 0.62 5.85 -3.50
C MET A 64 1.71 6.70 -2.85
N ASP A 65 1.43 7.99 -2.68
CA ASP A 65 2.19 8.78 -1.73
C ASP A 65 1.86 8.36 -0.29
N MET A 66 2.57 8.93 0.68
CA MET A 66 2.39 8.55 2.07
C MET A 66 0.99 8.89 2.61
N GLU A 67 0.38 9.99 2.14
CA GLU A 67 -0.93 10.43 2.60
C GLU A 67 -2.04 9.51 2.06
N GLU A 68 -1.98 9.16 0.77
CA GLU A 68 -2.89 8.21 0.15
C GLU A 68 -2.72 6.81 0.77
N TYR A 69 -1.48 6.37 1.01
CA TYR A 69 -1.24 5.05 1.62
C TYR A 69 -1.79 4.96 3.05
N GLN A 70 -1.65 6.02 3.85
CA GLN A 70 -2.27 6.07 5.18
C GLN A 70 -3.80 6.05 5.09
N ALA A 71 -4.39 6.78 4.14
CA ALA A 71 -5.82 6.76 3.91
C ALA A 71 -6.33 5.38 3.49
N TYR A 72 -5.57 4.68 2.65
CA TYR A 72 -5.85 3.30 2.24
C TYR A 72 -5.87 2.34 3.44
N LEU A 73 -4.85 2.38 4.29
CA LEU A 73 -4.79 1.53 5.49
C LEU A 73 -5.94 1.82 6.46
N LEU A 74 -6.26 3.11 6.66
CA LEU A 74 -7.42 3.50 7.48
C LEU A 74 -8.72 2.96 6.89
N PHE A 75 -8.92 3.09 5.58
CA PHE A 75 -10.10 2.58 4.90
C PHE A 75 -10.24 1.05 5.05
N LYS A 76 -9.15 0.31 4.81
CA LYS A 76 -9.09 -1.16 4.95
C LYS A 76 -9.45 -1.63 6.35
N HIS A 77 -8.95 -0.96 7.38
CA HIS A 77 -9.22 -1.36 8.78
C HIS A 77 -10.50 -0.76 9.36
N SER A 78 -11.08 0.26 8.72
CA SER A 78 -12.37 0.85 9.14
C SER A 78 -13.59 0.12 8.58
N SER A 79 -13.42 -0.64 7.50
CA SER A 79 -14.48 -1.47 6.94
C SER A 79 -14.50 -2.82 7.66
N PRO A 80 -15.57 -3.19 8.37
CA PRO A 80 -15.74 -4.58 8.81
C PRO A 80 -15.85 -5.44 7.55
N GLY A 81 -14.96 -6.44 7.44
CA GLY A 81 -14.92 -7.37 6.30
C GLY A 81 -16.24 -8.13 6.10
#